data_AF-A0A1J0MYJ5-F1
#
_entry.id   AF-A0A1J0MYJ5-F1
#
_cell.length_a   1.000
_cell.length_b   1.000
_cell.length_c   1.000
_cell.angle_alpha   90.00
_cell.angle_beta   90.00
_cell.angle_gamma   90.00
#
_symmetry.space_group_name_H-M   'P 1'
#
loop_
_entity.id
_entity.type
_entity.pdbx_description
1 polymer ?
#
loop_
_entity_poly.entity_id
_entity_poly.type
_entity_poly.pdbx_seq_one_letter_code
_entity_poly.pdbx_strand_id
1 'polypeptide(L)'
;MSGTEQNSHKTLIQKLLVSIHYLTLFKDELNLVERTPSILGSEFPKHLVQSELGDIVAIINTLDKQQRLIESTFWYEESAFKLMNKTLNIVSNWVKGLEELINLCQSKEVFQAILGDKRVRVFGVLIDVFSSLKVIIMSLKEEPVPHVLYEHIKMVNLEEEAFRKHYQSPKMASVDSFAAQEV
;
A
#
# COMPACT_ATOMS: atom_id res chain seq x y z
N MET A 1 -5.56 35.27 -5.05
CA MET A 1 -4.67 34.13 -4.75
C MET A 1 -5.07 33.01 -5.68
N SER A 2 -4.14 32.51 -6.51
CA SER A 2 -4.48 31.70 -7.69
C SER A 2 -4.93 30.30 -7.29
N GLY A 3 -6.02 29.80 -7.90
CA GLY A 3 -6.58 28.47 -7.60
C GLY A 3 -5.60 27.30 -7.83
N THR A 4 -4.49 27.53 -8.50
CA THR A 4 -3.37 26.61 -8.71
C THR A 4 -2.55 26.33 -7.45
N GLU A 5 -2.34 27.30 -6.57
CA GLU A 5 -1.51 27.12 -5.35
C GLU A 5 -2.28 26.42 -4.23
N GLN A 6 -3.55 26.79 -4.04
CA GLN A 6 -4.42 26.19 -3.02
C GLN A 6 -4.72 24.70 -3.29
N ASN A 7 -4.64 24.29 -4.57
CA ASN A 7 -4.77 22.90 -4.96
C ASN A 7 -3.51 22.07 -4.61
N SER A 8 -2.34 22.70 -4.58
CA SER A 8 -1.07 22.05 -4.23
C SER A 8 -1.03 21.63 -2.76
N HIS A 9 -1.43 22.50 -1.83
CA HIS A 9 -1.51 22.17 -0.39
C HIS A 9 -2.46 21.00 -0.12
N LYS A 10 -3.68 21.07 -0.65
CA LYS A 10 -4.67 19.99 -0.51
C LYS A 10 -4.14 18.67 -1.08
N THR A 11 -3.47 18.74 -2.23
CA THR A 11 -2.86 17.57 -2.87
C THR A 11 -1.74 16.97 -2.00
N LEU A 12 -0.86 17.80 -1.41
CA LEU A 12 0.17 17.32 -0.50
C LEU A 12 -0.42 16.63 0.72
N ILE A 13 -1.42 17.25 1.36
CA ILE A 13 -2.12 16.65 2.50
C ILE A 13 -2.76 15.31 2.11
N GLN A 14 -3.42 15.24 0.95
CA GLN A 14 -3.98 13.99 0.44
C GLN A 14 -2.91 12.92 0.24
N LYS A 15 -1.76 13.27 -0.36
CA LYS A 15 -0.64 12.32 -0.54
C LYS A 15 -0.13 11.79 0.81
N LEU A 16 0.00 12.66 1.82
CA LEU A 16 0.42 12.28 3.17
C LEU A 16 -0.58 11.31 3.81
N LEU A 17 -1.88 11.63 3.77
CA LEU A 17 -2.92 10.76 4.32
C LEU A 17 -2.99 9.40 3.61
N VAL A 18 -2.88 9.39 2.28
CA VAL A 18 -2.82 8.14 1.48
C VAL A 18 -1.59 7.31 1.85
N SER A 19 -0.42 7.96 2.07
CA SER A 19 0.77 7.22 2.49
C SER A 19 0.65 6.60 3.88
N ILE A 20 -0.02 7.28 4.82
CA ILE A 20 -0.35 6.72 6.15
C ILE A 20 -1.29 5.52 6.01
N HIS A 21 -2.29 5.64 5.14
CA HIS A 21 -3.23 4.56 4.88
C HIS A 21 -2.52 3.32 4.31
N TYR A 22 -1.68 3.48 3.29
CA TYR A 22 -0.90 2.38 2.73
C TYR A 22 0.06 1.77 3.76
N LEU A 23 0.69 2.57 4.63
CA LEU A 23 1.56 2.05 5.68
C LEU A 23 0.77 1.18 6.67
N THR A 24 -0.46 1.58 7.00
CA THR A 24 -1.36 0.82 7.89
C THR A 24 -1.74 -0.51 7.26
N LEU A 25 -2.21 -0.50 6.01
CA LEU A 25 -2.53 -1.74 5.28
C LEU A 25 -1.31 -2.66 5.16
N PHE A 26 -0.14 -2.10 4.88
CA PHE A 26 1.10 -2.86 4.75
C PHE A 26 1.45 -3.58 6.05
N LYS A 27 1.33 -2.88 7.19
CA LYS A 27 1.53 -3.46 8.51
C LYS A 27 0.55 -4.60 8.79
N ASP A 28 -0.71 -4.45 8.43
CA ASP A 28 -1.74 -5.47 8.67
C ASP A 28 -1.46 -6.74 7.85
N GLU A 29 -1.11 -6.58 6.57
CA GLU A 29 -0.73 -7.70 5.69
C GLU A 29 0.57 -8.38 6.17
N LEU A 30 1.57 -7.62 6.62
CA LEU A 30 2.78 -8.19 7.23
C LEU A 30 2.46 -9.03 8.46
N ASN A 31 1.63 -8.51 9.36
CA ASN A 31 1.22 -9.23 10.57
C ASN A 31 0.48 -10.53 10.23
N LEU A 32 -0.32 -10.55 9.15
CA LEU A 32 -1.02 -11.75 8.69
C LEU A 32 -0.02 -12.83 8.27
N VAL A 33 1.00 -12.46 7.49
CA VAL A 33 2.05 -13.38 7.03
C VAL A 33 2.93 -13.85 8.19
N GLU A 34 3.34 -12.95 9.08
CA GLU A 34 4.13 -13.26 10.27
C GLU A 34 3.42 -14.27 11.19
N ARG A 35 2.10 -14.13 11.34
CA ARG A 35 1.27 -15.04 12.14
C ARG A 35 0.99 -16.37 11.42
N THR A 36 1.16 -16.41 10.10
CA THR A 36 0.91 -17.61 9.29
C THR A 36 2.12 -18.01 8.42
N PRO A 37 3.30 -18.32 8.99
CA PRO A 37 4.51 -18.59 8.21
C PRO A 37 4.42 -19.80 7.29
N SER A 38 3.48 -20.73 7.55
CA SER A 38 3.23 -21.89 6.70
C SER A 38 2.80 -21.53 5.27
N ILE A 39 2.33 -20.30 5.04
CA ILE A 39 1.98 -19.79 3.72
C ILE A 39 3.20 -19.74 2.77
N LEU A 40 4.40 -19.51 3.32
CA LEU A 40 5.68 -19.56 2.60
C LEU A 40 6.17 -21.00 2.33
N GLY A 41 5.39 -22.01 2.74
CA GLY A 41 5.79 -23.41 2.61
C GLY A 41 6.94 -23.77 3.55
N SER A 42 7.72 -24.78 3.16
CA SER A 42 8.89 -25.24 3.91
C SER A 42 10.19 -24.53 3.53
N GLU A 43 10.10 -23.46 2.73
CA GLU A 43 11.27 -22.73 2.21
C GLU A 43 12.03 -22.00 3.32
N PHE A 44 11.30 -21.42 4.28
CA PHE A 44 11.88 -20.69 5.41
C PHE A 44 11.47 -21.31 6.75
N PRO A 45 12.40 -21.42 7.72
CA PRO A 45 12.05 -21.76 9.09
C PRO A 45 11.10 -20.72 9.70
N LYS A 46 10.11 -21.19 10.48
CA LYS A 46 9.12 -20.31 11.14
C LYS A 46 9.75 -19.15 11.91
N HIS A 47 10.81 -19.43 12.67
CA HIS A 47 11.48 -18.41 13.49
C HIS A 47 12.15 -17.32 12.65
N LEU A 48 12.66 -17.66 11.46
CA LEU A 48 13.29 -16.70 10.56
C LEU A 48 12.23 -15.76 9.97
N VAL A 49 11.10 -16.31 9.50
CA VAL A 49 9.96 -15.51 9.02
C VAL A 49 9.47 -14.54 10.10
N GLN A 50 9.29 -15.02 11.33
CA GLN A 50 8.84 -14.19 12.44
C GLN A 50 9.86 -13.12 12.80
N SER A 51 11.15 -13.45 12.79
CA SER A 51 12.21 -12.47 13.07
C SER A 51 12.28 -11.38 11.99
N GLU A 52 12.32 -11.76 10.71
CA GLU A 52 12.50 -10.79 9.63
C GLU A 52 11.28 -9.89 9.43
N LEU A 53 10.06 -10.46 9.44
CA LEU A 53 8.84 -9.66 9.32
C LEU A 53 8.59 -8.85 10.60
N GLY A 54 8.93 -9.39 11.77
CA GLY A 54 8.88 -8.68 13.04
C GLY A 54 9.79 -7.44 13.07
N ASP A 55 11.01 -7.52 12.51
CA ASP A 55 11.91 -6.38 12.36
C ASP A 55 11.28 -5.26 11.50
N ILE A 56 10.61 -5.64 10.40
CA ILE A 56 9.91 -4.70 9.51
C ILE A 56 8.76 -4.02 10.28
N VAL A 57 7.93 -4.81 10.97
CA VAL A 57 6.84 -4.28 11.81
C VAL A 57 7.37 -3.35 12.91
N ALA A 58 8.52 -3.67 13.50
CA ALA A 58 9.16 -2.82 14.50
C ALA A 58 9.55 -1.45 13.92
N ILE A 59 10.13 -1.39 12.72
CA ILE A 59 10.41 -0.13 12.04
C ILE A 59 9.13 0.65 11.75
N ILE A 60 8.07 -0.01 11.27
CA ILE A 60 6.78 0.67 11.06
C ILE A 60 6.29 1.33 12.35
N ASN A 61 6.38 0.64 13.49
CA ASN A 61 5.96 1.19 14.78
C ASN A 61 6.77 2.42 15.22
N THR A 62 8.03 2.57 14.75
CA THR A 62 8.81 3.79 15.03
C THR A 62 8.27 5.02 14.29
N LEU A 63 7.48 4.82 13.22
CA LEU A 63 6.88 5.89 12.42
C LEU A 63 5.60 6.47 13.05
N ASP A 64 5.00 5.80 14.05
CA ASP A 64 3.77 6.23 14.72
C ASP A 64 3.83 7.69 15.21
N LYS A 65 4.99 8.11 15.73
CA LYS A 65 5.16 9.50 16.20
C LYS A 65 5.06 10.50 15.05
N GLN A 66 5.64 10.17 13.90
CA GLN A 66 5.59 11.04 12.72
C GLN A 66 4.20 11.02 12.08
N GLN A 67 3.55 9.86 12.04
CA GLN A 67 2.16 9.75 11.64
C GLN A 67 1.26 10.67 12.47
N ARG A 68 1.36 10.61 13.81
CA ARG A 68 0.57 11.49 14.69
C ARG A 68 0.86 12.98 14.48
N LEU A 69 2.09 13.35 14.11
CA LEU A 69 2.45 14.73 13.80
C LEU A 69 1.84 15.21 12.47
N ILE A 70 1.81 14.34 11.46
CA ILE A 70 1.12 14.63 10.19
C ILE A 70 -0.39 14.75 10.44
N GLU A 71 -0.95 13.79 11.16
CA GLU A 71 -2.35 13.79 11.56
C GLU A 71 -2.69 15.05 12.36
N SER A 72 -1.80 15.53 13.23
CA SER A 72 -2.04 16.73 14.00
C SER A 72 -1.86 18.04 13.23
N THR A 73 -1.38 17.99 11.99
CA THR A 73 -1.06 19.20 11.21
C THR A 73 -1.90 19.36 9.94
N PHE A 74 -2.65 18.34 9.51
CA PHE A 74 -3.40 18.41 8.25
C PHE A 74 -4.56 19.40 8.24
N TRP A 75 -5.11 19.75 9.41
CA TRP A 75 -6.23 20.68 9.52
C TRP A 75 -5.82 22.15 9.45
N TYR A 76 -4.52 22.45 9.48
CA TYR A 76 -4.04 23.82 9.40
C TYR A 76 -4.13 24.36 7.97
N GLU A 77 -4.36 25.67 7.89
CA GLU A 77 -4.24 26.41 6.64
C GLU A 77 -2.81 26.32 6.09
N GLU A 78 -2.67 26.46 4.77
CA GLU A 78 -1.43 26.25 4.03
C GLU A 78 -0.24 27.02 4.60
N SER A 79 -0.42 28.28 5.00
CA SER A 79 0.65 29.13 5.55
C SER A 79 1.18 28.59 6.88
N ALA A 80 0.27 28.17 7.78
CA ALA A 80 0.62 27.57 9.06
C ALA A 80 1.26 26.19 8.88
N PHE A 81 0.72 25.37 7.99
CA PHE A 81 1.32 24.08 7.65
C PHE A 81 2.72 24.24 7.08
N LYS A 82 2.94 25.15 6.11
CA LYS A 82 4.27 25.41 5.54
C LYS A 82 5.29 25.82 6.60
N LEU A 83 4.89 26.70 7.53
CA LEU A 83 5.74 27.12 8.64
C LEU A 83 6.10 25.94 9.55
N MET A 84 5.11 25.14 9.94
CA MET A 84 5.30 23.95 10.78
C MET A 84 6.16 22.90 10.07
N ASN A 85 5.88 22.60 8.81
CA ASN A 85 6.66 21.66 8.01
C ASN A 85 8.12 22.11 7.90
N LYS A 86 8.37 23.40 7.64
CA LYS A 86 9.74 23.95 7.58
C LYS A 86 10.47 23.87 8.93
N THR A 87 9.75 24.02 10.03
CA THR A 87 10.34 24.04 11.38
C THR A 87 10.60 22.62 11.90
N LEU A 88 9.67 21.70 11.64
CA LEU A 88 9.66 20.35 12.21
C LEU A 88 10.10 19.28 11.20
N ASN A 89 10.38 19.68 9.95
CA ASN A 89 10.75 18.79 8.84
C ASN A 89 9.77 17.62 8.67
N ILE A 90 8.47 17.88 8.77
CA ILE A 90 7.42 16.85 8.84
C ILE A 90 7.46 15.93 7.61
N VAL A 91 7.33 16.50 6.42
CA VAL A 91 7.28 15.74 5.16
C VAL A 91 8.61 15.04 4.89
N SER A 92 9.74 15.72 5.13
CA SER A 92 11.07 15.15 4.88
C SER A 92 11.38 13.97 5.79
N ASN A 93 11.04 14.07 7.08
CA ASN A 93 11.24 12.98 8.04
C ASN A 93 10.34 11.79 7.73
N TRP A 94 9.10 12.05 7.30
CA TRP A 94 8.18 11.00 6.87
C TRP A 94 8.69 10.24 5.66
N VAL A 95 9.07 10.96 4.59
CA VAL A 95 9.64 10.36 3.38
C VAL A 95 10.87 9.53 3.72
N LYS A 96 11.81 10.06 4.51
CA LYS A 96 13.01 9.34 4.93
C LYS A 96 12.68 8.05 5.69
N GLY A 97 11.75 8.11 6.64
CA GLY A 97 11.33 6.92 7.40
C GLY A 97 10.70 5.85 6.51
N LEU A 98 9.91 6.25 5.52
CA LEU A 98 9.36 5.32 4.53
C LEU A 98 10.45 4.73 3.63
N GLU A 99 11.46 5.50 3.22
CA GLU A 99 12.59 4.97 2.43
C GLU A 99 13.41 3.94 3.21
N GLU A 100 13.70 4.22 4.49
CA GLU A 100 14.36 3.29 5.39
C GLU A 100 13.57 1.98 5.51
N LEU A 101 12.23 2.06 5.61
CA LEU A 101 11.35 0.90 5.58
C LEU A 101 11.45 0.11 4.27
N ILE A 102 11.39 0.79 3.11
CA ILE A 102 11.52 0.12 1.80
C ILE A 102 12.87 -0.59 1.67
N ASN A 103 13.96 0.07 2.07
CA ASN A 103 15.30 -0.51 2.03
C ASN A 103 15.42 -1.73 2.96
N LEU A 104 14.83 -1.67 4.16
CA LEU A 104 14.79 -2.81 5.08
C LEU A 104 14.05 -3.99 4.43
N CYS A 105 12.85 -3.76 3.90
CA CYS A 105 12.08 -4.78 3.19
C CYS A 105 12.89 -5.42 2.04
N GLN A 106 13.65 -4.60 1.30
CA GLN A 106 14.48 -5.08 0.20
C GLN A 106 15.70 -5.90 0.63
N SER A 107 16.18 -5.70 1.87
CA SER A 107 17.33 -6.41 2.43
C SER A 107 17.01 -7.77 3.05
N LYS A 108 15.73 -8.07 3.31
CA LYS A 108 15.28 -9.28 4.02
C LYS A 108 14.95 -10.38 3.03
N GLU A 109 15.57 -11.56 3.18
CA GLU A 109 15.43 -12.67 2.23
C GLU A 109 13.99 -13.20 2.19
N VAL A 110 13.34 -13.31 3.36
CA VAL A 110 11.94 -13.73 3.46
C VAL A 110 11.04 -12.77 2.68
N PHE A 111 11.29 -11.47 2.80
CA PHE A 111 10.49 -10.48 2.10
C PHE A 111 10.77 -10.47 0.59
N GLN A 112 12.02 -10.71 0.16
CA GLN A 112 12.33 -10.92 -1.25
C GLN A 112 11.63 -12.14 -1.84
N ALA A 113 11.54 -13.24 -1.09
CA ALA A 113 10.79 -14.42 -1.52
C ALA A 113 9.29 -14.11 -1.69
N ILE A 114 8.71 -13.34 -0.78
CA ILE A 114 7.33 -12.84 -0.90
C ILE A 114 7.15 -12.04 -2.20
N LEU A 115 8.06 -11.10 -2.50
CA LEU A 115 7.98 -10.28 -3.72
C LEU A 115 8.16 -11.11 -5.01
N GLY A 116 8.93 -12.19 -4.95
CA GLY A 116 9.14 -13.11 -6.08
C GLY A 116 8.06 -14.17 -6.24
N ASP A 117 7.10 -14.26 -5.32
CA ASP A 117 6.09 -15.30 -5.31
C ASP A 117 5.03 -15.06 -6.39
N LYS A 118 4.79 -16.07 -7.23
CA LYS A 118 3.83 -16.01 -8.34
C LYS A 118 2.39 -16.20 -7.89
N ARG A 119 2.14 -16.56 -6.63
CA ARG A 119 0.81 -16.81 -6.07
C ARG A 119 0.14 -15.48 -5.71
N VAL A 120 -0.44 -14.83 -6.72
CA VAL A 120 -1.17 -13.54 -6.57
C VAL A 120 -2.26 -13.63 -5.49
N ARG A 121 -2.96 -14.76 -5.37
CA ARG A 121 -4.01 -14.95 -4.35
C ARG A 121 -3.51 -14.97 -2.90
N VAL A 122 -2.21 -15.13 -2.71
CA VAL A 122 -1.59 -15.34 -1.40
C VAL A 122 -0.90 -14.06 -0.92
N PHE A 123 -0.08 -13.46 -1.77
CA PHE A 123 0.69 -12.26 -1.40
C PHE A 123 0.37 -11.03 -2.25
N GLY A 124 -0.61 -11.12 -3.18
CA GLY A 124 -0.92 -10.03 -4.11
C GLY A 124 -1.25 -8.71 -3.42
N VAL A 125 -2.04 -8.75 -2.34
CA VAL A 125 -2.37 -7.55 -1.56
C VAL A 125 -1.12 -6.95 -0.91
N LEU A 126 -0.31 -7.76 -0.24
CA LEU A 126 0.95 -7.29 0.39
C LEU A 126 1.91 -6.67 -0.64
N ILE A 127 2.07 -7.30 -1.80
CA ILE A 127 2.93 -6.82 -2.90
C ILE A 127 2.39 -5.53 -3.50
N ASP A 128 1.07 -5.44 -3.72
CA ASP A 128 0.42 -4.26 -4.29
C ASP A 128 0.51 -3.06 -3.33
N VAL A 129 0.23 -3.28 -2.05
CA VAL A 129 0.35 -2.22 -1.03
C VAL A 129 1.81 -1.76 -0.88
N PHE A 130 2.78 -2.68 -0.91
CA PHE A 130 4.20 -2.32 -0.93
C PHE A 130 4.59 -1.50 -2.17
N SER A 131 4.07 -1.87 -3.34
CA SER A 131 4.28 -1.13 -4.59
C SER A 131 3.65 0.27 -4.54
N SER A 132 2.44 0.36 -3.98
CA SER A 132 1.72 1.61 -3.74
C SER A 132 2.45 2.53 -2.75
N LEU A 133 3.07 1.97 -1.71
CA LEU A 133 3.98 2.70 -0.81
C LEU A 133 5.17 3.30 -1.58
N LYS A 134 5.81 2.54 -2.46
CA LYS A 134 6.91 3.07 -3.29
C LYS A 134 6.43 4.23 -4.15
N VAL A 135 5.29 4.09 -4.83
CA VAL A 135 4.77 5.14 -5.71
C VAL A 135 4.37 6.40 -4.94
N ILE A 136 3.74 6.27 -3.77
CA ILE A 136 3.37 7.46 -3.00
C ILE A 136 4.60 8.19 -2.45
N ILE A 137 5.68 7.48 -2.08
CA ILE A 137 6.96 8.10 -1.68
C ILE A 137 7.52 8.93 -2.84
N MET A 138 7.53 8.40 -4.06
CA MET A 138 8.01 9.14 -5.24
C MET A 138 7.14 10.37 -5.52
N SER A 139 5.82 10.22 -5.40
CA SER A 139 4.86 11.31 -5.54
C SER A 139 5.02 12.40 -4.47
N LEU A 140 5.42 12.03 -3.25
CA LEU A 140 5.73 12.97 -2.14
C LEU A 140 7.05 13.71 -2.35
N LYS A 141 8.00 13.12 -3.07
CA LYS A 141 9.28 13.75 -3.44
C LYS A 141 9.20 14.72 -4.62
N GLU A 142 8.05 14.78 -5.31
CA GLU A 142 7.91 15.45 -6.62
C GLU A 142 8.84 14.89 -7.71
N GLU A 143 9.32 13.65 -7.55
CA GLU A 143 10.04 12.94 -8.60
C GLU A 143 9.03 12.34 -9.59
N PRO A 144 9.23 12.48 -10.92
CA PRO A 144 8.35 11.84 -11.90
C PRO A 144 8.34 10.33 -11.67
N VAL A 145 7.14 9.77 -11.47
CA VAL A 145 6.94 8.33 -11.23
C VAL A 145 7.57 7.55 -12.39
N PRO A 146 8.51 6.61 -12.15
CA PRO A 146 9.13 5.81 -13.17
C PRO A 146 8.08 4.99 -13.90
N HIS A 147 8.12 5.04 -15.23
CA HIS A 147 7.14 4.36 -16.10
C HIS A 147 6.91 2.88 -15.75
N VAL A 148 7.93 2.18 -15.23
CA VAL A 148 7.84 0.76 -14.86
C VAL A 148 6.86 0.51 -13.70
N LEU A 149 6.79 1.41 -12.72
CA LEU A 149 5.86 1.27 -11.58
C LEU A 149 4.43 1.65 -11.95
N TYR A 150 4.26 2.58 -12.90
CA TYR A 150 2.97 2.94 -13.46
C TYR A 150 2.32 1.77 -14.20
N GLU A 151 3.09 1.03 -15.00
CA GLU A 151 2.59 -0.14 -15.72
C GLU A 151 2.16 -1.26 -14.76
N HIS A 152 2.87 -1.46 -13.63
CA HIS A 152 2.51 -2.47 -12.65
C HIS A 152 1.15 -2.18 -11.99
N ILE A 153 0.93 -0.94 -11.54
CA ILE A 153 -0.34 -0.51 -10.94
C ILE A 153 -1.49 -0.63 -11.95
N LYS A 154 -1.22 -0.26 -13.21
CA LYS A 154 -2.22 -0.38 -14.28
C LYS A 154 -2.62 -1.84 -14.52
N MET A 155 -1.66 -2.77 -14.50
CA MET A 155 -1.95 -4.21 -14.66
C MET A 155 -2.78 -4.75 -13.49
N VAL A 156 -2.45 -4.40 -12.24
CA VAL A 156 -3.21 -4.82 -11.06
C VAL A 156 -4.66 -4.32 -11.11
N ASN A 157 -4.87 -3.05 -11.47
CA ASN A 157 -6.22 -2.50 -11.62
C ASN A 157 -7.03 -3.20 -12.73
N LEU A 158 -6.38 -3.55 -13.85
CA LEU A 158 -7.02 -4.30 -14.94
C LEU A 158 -7.39 -5.73 -14.52
N GLU A 159 -6.54 -6.39 -13.73
CA GLU A 159 -6.81 -7.71 -13.17
C GLU A 159 -7.94 -7.67 -12.13
N GLU A 160 -7.98 -6.63 -11.29
CA GLU A 160 -9.06 -6.42 -10.33
C GLU A 160 -10.40 -6.15 -11.03
N GLU A 161 -10.42 -5.33 -12.09
CA GLU A 161 -11.61 -5.11 -12.91
C GLU A 161 -12.08 -6.40 -13.61
N ALA A 162 -11.15 -7.20 -14.13
CA ALA A 162 -11.44 -8.50 -14.74
C ALA A 162 -12.00 -9.48 -13.70
N PHE A 163 -11.42 -9.51 -12.50
CA PHE A 163 -11.88 -10.33 -11.39
C PHE A 163 -13.28 -9.93 -10.91
N ARG A 164 -13.54 -8.63 -10.76
CA ARG A 164 -14.87 -8.09 -10.42
C ARG A 164 -15.91 -8.46 -11.49
N LYS A 165 -15.58 -8.34 -12.78
CA LYS A 165 -16.49 -8.77 -13.86
C LYS A 165 -16.76 -10.28 -13.84
N HIS A 166 -15.74 -11.09 -13.54
CA HIS A 166 -15.87 -12.55 -13.52
C HIS A 166 -16.70 -13.05 -12.33
N TYR A 167 -16.59 -12.43 -11.16
CA TYR A 167 -17.25 -12.89 -9.93
C TYR A 167 -18.48 -12.07 -9.49
N GLN A 168 -18.69 -10.86 -10.00
CA GLN A 168 -19.92 -10.06 -9.78
C GLN A 168 -20.94 -10.17 -10.92
N SER A 169 -20.68 -10.98 -11.94
CA SER A 169 -21.72 -11.34 -12.90
C SER A 169 -22.82 -12.11 -12.16
N PRO A 170 -24.09 -11.69 -12.21
CA PRO A 170 -25.18 -12.44 -11.61
C PRO A 170 -25.14 -13.84 -12.20
N LYS A 171 -25.17 -14.89 -11.35
CA LYS A 171 -25.57 -16.21 -11.83
C LYS A 171 -26.93 -16.02 -12.48
N MET A 172 -26.98 -15.96 -13.81
CA MET A 172 -28.22 -16.15 -14.54
C MET A 172 -28.67 -17.56 -14.19
N ALA A 173 -29.58 -17.63 -13.23
CA ALA A 173 -30.36 -18.80 -12.97
C ALA A 173 -31.00 -19.19 -14.31
N SER A 174 -30.54 -20.28 -14.90
CA SER A 174 -31.27 -20.97 -15.95
C SER A 174 -32.52 -21.55 -15.29
N VAL A 175 -33.56 -20.72 -15.18
CA VAL A 175 -34.89 -21.11 -14.77
C VAL A 175 -35.78 -20.88 -15.99
N ASP A 176 -36.39 -22.01 -16.40
CA ASP A 176 -37.55 -22.16 -17.27
C ASP A 176 -37.36 -22.14 -18.79
N SER A 177 -37.17 -23.34 -19.35
CA SER A 177 -37.78 -23.70 -20.64
C SER A 177 -38.18 -25.19 -20.66
N PHE A 178 -39.14 -25.58 -19.82
CA PHE A 178 -39.95 -26.79 -20.03
C PHE A 178 -41.36 -26.62 -19.47
N ALA A 179 -42.25 -26.00 -20.25
CA ALA A 179 -43.70 -26.24 -20.18
C ALA A 179 -44.39 -25.69 -21.45
N ALA A 180 -44.40 -26.50 -22.51
CA ALA A 180 -45.45 -26.50 -23.53
C ALA A 180 -45.38 -27.83 -24.28
N GLN A 181 -45.90 -28.89 -23.66
CA GLN A 181 -46.27 -30.11 -24.36
C GLN A 181 -47.79 -30.07 -24.50
N GLU A 182 -48.25 -29.90 -25.74
CA GLU A 182 -49.63 -30.09 -26.17
C GLU A 182 -50.12 -31.48 -25.75
N VAL A 183 -51.31 -31.57 -25.11
CA VAL A 183 -52.50 -32.35 -25.51
C VAL A 183 -53.72 -31.77 -24.80
#